data_AF-A0A1H5Y8X5-F1
#
_entry.id   AF-A0A1H5Y8X5-F1
#
_cell.length_a   1.000
_cell.length_b   1.000
_cell.length_c   1.000
_cell.angle_alpha   90.00
_cell.angle_beta   90.00
_cell.angle_gamma   90.00
#
_symmetry.space_group_name_H-M   'P 1'
#
loop_
_entity.id
_entity.type
_entity.pdbx_description
1 polymer ?
#
loop_
_entity_poly.entity_id
_entity_poly.type
_entity_poly.pdbx_seq_one_letter_code
_entity_poly.pdbx_strand_id
1 'polypeptide(L)'
;MSLVGREAEMAVLRDAIAQLRAGTGGVVLVEGEPGIGKSSLVAAAAAVSHESGCTVLSGTADQVTNPLPLRLLFDCLEITLRAPDPRHAESARPAARCLP
;
A
#
# COMPACT_ATOMS: atom_id res chain seq x y z
N MET A 1 -0.64 20.36 -1.78
CA MET A 1 0.07 20.67 -3.03
C MET A 1 -0.70 19.98 -4.14
N SER A 2 -1.31 20.72 -5.07
CA SER A 2 -2.10 20.12 -6.15
C SER A 2 -1.16 19.46 -7.17
N LEU A 3 -1.46 18.24 -7.60
CA LEU A 3 -0.81 17.66 -8.76
C LEU A 3 -1.29 18.38 -10.02
N VAL A 4 -0.37 18.78 -10.89
CA VAL A 4 -0.67 19.41 -12.18
C VAL A 4 -0.31 18.43 -13.28
N GLY A 5 -1.20 18.24 -14.26
CA GLY A 5 -0.92 17.43 -15.46
C GLY A 5 -0.88 15.92 -15.19
N ARG A 6 -1.58 15.47 -14.16
CA ARG A 6 -1.65 14.06 -13.72
C ARG A 6 -3.08 13.57 -13.53
N GLU A 7 -4.00 14.23 -14.21
CA GLU A 7 -5.44 13.99 -14.08
C GLU A 7 -5.79 12.58 -14.55
N ALA A 8 -5.11 12.07 -15.58
CA ALA A 8 -5.32 10.73 -16.12
C ALA A 8 -4.84 9.65 -15.14
N GLU A 9 -3.63 9.78 -14.59
CA GLU A 9 -3.11 8.83 -13.60
C GLU A 9 -3.92 8.87 -12.31
N MET A 10 -4.36 10.06 -11.89
CA MET A 10 -5.28 10.17 -10.76
C MET A 10 -6.66 9.58 -11.05
N ALA A 11 -7.14 9.60 -12.30
CA ALA A 11 -8.40 8.92 -12.66
C ALA A 11 -8.28 7.41 -12.44
N VAL A 12 -7.19 6.80 -12.92
CA VAL A 12 -6.92 5.36 -12.70
C VAL A 12 -6.87 5.01 -11.21
N LEU A 13 -6.21 5.83 -10.39
CA LEU A 13 -6.13 5.60 -8.95
C LEU A 13 -7.50 5.78 -8.26
N ARG A 14 -8.29 6.77 -8.67
CA ARG A 14 -9.66 6.94 -8.15
C ARG A 14 -10.57 5.77 -8.48
N ASP A 15 -10.47 5.24 -9.71
CA ASP A 15 -11.24 4.09 -10.13
C ASP A 15 -10.86 2.85 -9.31
N ALA A 16 -9.56 2.63 -9.07
CA ALA A 16 -9.10 1.54 -8.20
C ALA A 16 -9.62 1.68 -6.76
N ILE A 17 -9.65 2.90 -6.21
CA ILE A 17 -10.22 3.17 -4.88
C ILE A 17 -11.74 2.91 -4.87
N ALA A 18 -12.46 3.29 -5.93
CA ALA A 18 -13.89 3.03 -6.04
C ALA A 18 -14.18 1.52 -6.10
N GLN A 19 -13.39 0.75 -6.86
CA GLN A 19 -13.49 -0.72 -6.90
C GLN A 19 -13.19 -1.34 -5.54
N LEU A 20 -12.15 -0.85 -4.85
CA LEU A 20 -11.80 -1.31 -3.50
C LEU A 20 -12.99 -1.12 -2.54
N ARG A 21 -13.64 0.04 -2.58
CA ARG A 21 -14.84 0.33 -1.75
C ARG A 21 -16.05 -0.52 -2.12
N ALA A 22 -16.14 -0.96 -3.38
CA ALA A 22 -17.14 -1.91 -3.83
C ALA A 22 -16.81 -3.37 -3.42
N GLY A 23 -15.70 -3.61 -2.73
CA GLY A 23 -15.26 -4.93 -2.26
C GLY A 23 -14.29 -5.65 -3.21
N THR A 24 -13.87 -4.99 -4.30
CA THR A 24 -12.94 -5.56 -5.28
C THR A 24 -11.55 -4.96 -5.07
N GLY A 25 -10.65 -5.72 -4.43
CA GLY A 25 -9.24 -5.33 -4.29
C GLY A 25 -8.46 -5.39 -5.60
N GLY A 26 -7.30 -4.73 -5.64
CA GLY A 26 -6.42 -4.72 -6.81
C GLY A 26 -5.04 -4.16 -6.48
N VAL A 27 -4.14 -4.21 -7.48
CA VAL A 27 -2.79 -3.66 -7.39
C VAL A 27 -2.59 -2.67 -8.53
N VAL A 28 -2.07 -1.48 -8.19
CA VAL A 28 -1.67 -0.46 -9.17
C VAL A 28 -0.18 -0.24 -9.04
N LEU A 29 0.55 -0.35 -10.15
CA LEU A 29 1.98 -0.11 -10.23
C LEU A 29 2.23 1.27 -10.84
N VAL A 30 3.01 2.10 -10.15
CA VAL A 30 3.39 3.45 -10.61
C VAL A 30 4.86 3.43 -11.02
N GLU A 31 5.10 3.43 -12.33
CA GLU A 31 6.44 3.50 -12.92
C GLU A 31 6.71 4.89 -13.52
N GLY A 32 7.99 5.22 -13.68
CA GLY A 32 8.42 6.48 -14.28
C GLY A 32 9.80 6.93 -13.81
N GLU A 33 10.30 8.01 -14.38
CA GLU A 33 11.66 8.52 -14.17
C GLU A 33 11.89 9.00 -12.73
N PRO A 34 13.13 8.93 -12.21
CA PRO A 34 13.48 9.58 -10.94
C PRO A 34 13.05 11.06 -10.95
N GLY A 35 12.40 11.52 -9.87
CA GLY A 35 11.98 12.92 -9.74
C GLY A 35 10.69 13.32 -10.47
N ILE A 36 10.08 12.43 -11.27
CA ILE A 36 8.87 12.74 -12.07
C ILE A 36 7.58 12.97 -11.25
N GLY A 37 7.65 12.83 -9.92
CA GLY A 37 6.54 13.08 -8.99
C GLY A 37 5.75 11.84 -8.54
N LYS A 38 6.27 10.61 -8.72
CA LYS A 38 5.58 9.36 -8.31
C LYS A 38 5.15 9.36 -6.85
N SER A 39 6.03 9.75 -5.92
CA SER A 39 5.69 9.81 -4.49
C SER A 39 4.58 10.82 -4.21
N SER A 40 4.57 11.96 -4.91
CA SER A 40 3.50 12.96 -4.80
C SER A 40 2.17 12.42 -5.32
N LEU A 41 2.18 11.67 -6.43
CA LEU A 41 0.99 11.00 -6.98
C LEU A 41 0.40 9.98 -6.00
N VAL A 42 1.25 9.11 -5.44
CA VAL A 42 0.82 8.12 -4.44
C VAL A 42 0.29 8.81 -3.18
N ALA A 43 0.94 9.89 -2.71
CA ALA A 43 0.48 10.66 -1.56
C ALA A 43 -0.89 11.32 -1.80
N ALA A 44 -1.15 11.82 -3.02
CA ALA A 44 -2.45 12.37 -3.36
C ALA A 44 -3.55 11.29 -3.42
N ALA A 45 -3.26 10.12 -3.98
CA ALA A 45 -4.20 9.00 -3.96
C ALA A 45 -4.47 8.48 -2.55
N ALA A 46 -3.45 8.46 -1.68
CA ALA A 46 -3.61 8.16 -0.26
C ALA A 46 -4.56 9.15 0.44
N ALA A 47 -4.43 10.45 0.18
CA ALA A 47 -5.34 11.46 0.72
C ALA A 47 -6.80 11.21 0.28
N VAL A 48 -7.02 10.96 -1.02
CA VAL A 48 -8.35 10.64 -1.56
C VAL A 48 -8.93 9.35 -0.95
N SER A 49 -8.09 8.33 -0.74
CA SER A 49 -8.49 7.07 -0.11
C SER A 49 -8.96 7.30 1.33
N HIS A 50 -8.21 8.10 2.09
CA HIS A 50 -8.55 8.46 3.47
C HIS A 50 -9.86 9.26 3.53
N GLU A 51 -10.05 10.25 2.66
CA GLU A 51 -11.31 11.01 2.53
C GLU A 51 -12.49 10.12 2.15
N SER A 52 -12.24 9.02 1.43
CA SER A 52 -13.26 8.04 1.03
C SER A 52 -13.57 6.99 2.12
N GLY A 53 -12.96 7.11 3.30
CA GLY A 53 -13.16 6.21 4.44
C GLY A 53 -12.34 4.92 4.38
N CYS A 54 -11.33 4.83 3.52
CA CYS A 54 -10.42 3.68 3.49
C CYS A 54 -9.30 3.85 4.52
N THR A 55 -8.92 2.75 5.17
CA THR A 55 -7.66 2.68 5.93
C THR A 55 -6.49 2.73 4.96
N VAL A 56 -5.56 3.65 5.18
CA VAL A 56 -4.35 3.81 4.37
C VAL A 56 -3.14 3.38 5.18
N LEU A 57 -2.39 2.44 4.63
CA LEU A 57 -1.15 1.92 5.21
C LEU A 57 -0.03 2.20 4.21
N SER A 58 1.10 2.70 4.69
CA SER A 58 2.22 3.08 3.84
C SER A 58 3.56 2.66 4.44
N GLY A 59 4.52 2.42 3.57
CA GLY A 59 5.90 2.19 3.97
C GLY A 59 6.81 2.01 2.75
N THR A 60 8.09 1.77 3.03
CA THR A 60 9.15 1.70 2.02
C THR A 60 9.75 0.31 2.00
N ALA A 61 9.83 -0.31 0.82
CA ALA A 61 10.55 -1.56 0.65
C ALA A 61 12.04 -1.27 0.47
N ASP A 62 12.89 -1.88 1.28
CA ASP A 62 14.34 -1.81 1.16
C ASP A 62 14.93 -3.23 1.23
N GLN A 63 15.56 -3.64 0.13
CA GLN A 63 16.17 -4.97 -0.03
C GLN A 63 17.54 -5.07 0.66
N VAL A 64 18.20 -3.94 0.97
CA VAL A 64 19.56 -3.91 1.53
C VAL A 64 19.51 -4.10 3.04
N THR A 65 18.62 -3.38 3.71
CA THR A 65 18.54 -3.39 5.18
C THR A 65 17.59 -4.48 5.70
N ASN A 66 16.70 -5.01 4.84
CA ASN A 66 15.65 -5.93 5.28
C ASN A 66 15.34 -7.02 4.22
N PRO A 67 16.09 -8.12 4.18
CA PRO A 67 16.02 -9.12 3.10
C PRO A 67 14.79 -10.03 3.19
N LEU A 68 13.89 -9.80 4.14
CA LEU A 68 12.70 -10.63 4.31
C LEU A 68 11.69 -10.38 3.18
N PRO A 69 11.32 -11.40 2.40
CA PRO A 69 10.30 -11.25 1.36
C PRO A 69 9.01 -10.70 1.95
N LEU A 70 8.42 -9.72 1.26
CA LEU A 70 7.14 -9.12 1.62
C LEU A 70 7.09 -8.49 3.02
N ARG A 71 8.24 -8.21 3.65
CA ARG A 71 8.30 -7.62 4.99
C ARG A 71 7.52 -6.32 5.12
N LEU A 72 7.59 -5.47 4.09
CA LEU A 72 6.81 -4.25 4.02
C LEU A 72 5.31 -4.53 4.18
N LEU A 73 4.78 -5.58 3.54
CA LEU A 73 3.36 -5.93 3.66
C LEU A 73 3.03 -6.39 5.07
N PHE A 74 3.90 -7.16 5.70
CA PHE A 74 3.69 -7.60 7.08
C PHE A 74 3.70 -6.44 8.08
N ASP A 75 4.63 -5.51 7.92
CA ASP A 75 4.72 -4.31 8.76
C ASP A 75 3.50 -3.41 8.56
N CYS A 76 3.11 -3.14 7.30
CA CYS A 76 1.97 -2.30 6.98
C CYS A 76 0.64 -2.89 7.48
N LEU A 77 0.41 -4.18 7.25
CA LEU A 77 -0.87 -4.84 7.56
C LEU A 77 -0.97 -5.29 9.02
N GLU A 78 0.02 -4.94 9.86
CA GLU A 78 0.15 -5.42 11.23
C GLU A 78 -0.04 -6.94 11.34
N ILE A 79 0.39 -7.68 10.32
CA ILE A 79 0.33 -9.15 10.25
C ILE A 79 1.40 -9.68 11.22
N THR A 80 1.02 -9.64 12.49
CA THR A 80 1.82 -10.08 13.62
C THR A 80 1.10 -11.26 14.27
N LEU A 81 1.85 -12.19 14.86
CA LEU A 81 1.28 -13.34 15.58
C LEU A 81 0.37 -12.94 16.76
N ARG A 82 0.37 -11.66 17.13
CA ARG A 82 -0.43 -11.06 18.21
C ARG A 82 -1.56 -10.16 17.72
N ALA A 83 -1.83 -10.13 16.41
CA ALA A 83 -2.89 -9.32 15.85
C ALA A 83 -4.27 -9.67 16.48
N PRO A 84 -5.11 -8.68 16.82
CA PRO A 84 -6.41 -8.91 17.44
C PRO A 84 -7.40 -9.64 16.51
N ASP A 85 -7.27 -9.45 15.20
CA ASP A 85 -8.09 -10.14 14.19
C ASP A 85 -7.43 -11.49 13.83
N PRO A 86 -8.13 -12.61 14.00
CA PRO A 86 -7.59 -13.95 13.75
C PRO A 86 -7.12 -14.16 12.29
N ARG A 87 -7.65 -13.41 11.31
CA ARG A 87 -7.20 -13.49 9.90
C ARG A 87 -5.79 -12.94 9.70
N HIS A 88 -5.41 -11.92 10.46
CA HIS A 88 -4.06 -11.36 10.43
C HIS A 88 -3.06 -12.29 11.14
N ALA A 89 -3.47 -12.97 12.22
CA ALA A 89 -2.63 -13.93 12.92
C ALA A 89 -2.30 -15.18 12.08
N GLU A 90 -3.25 -15.69 11.29
CA GLU A 90 -3.03 -16.82 10.38
C GLU A 90 -2.04 -16.47 9.25
N SER A 91 -2.16 -15.25 8.71
CA SER A 91 -1.29 -14.73 7.64
C SER A 91 0.15 -14.46 8.11
N ALA A 92 0.39 -14.37 9.43
CA ALA A 92 1.71 -14.12 10.02
C ALA A 92 2.57 -15.40 10.16
N ARG A 93 1.98 -16.59 10.00
CA ARG A 93 2.69 -17.88 10.13
C ARG A 93 3.89 -18.04 9.19
N PRO A 94 3.82 -17.66 7.89
CA PRO A 94 4.98 -17.71 7.00
C PRO A 94 6.09 -16.75 7.45
N ALA A 95 5.74 -15.56 7.92
CA ALA A 95 6.68 -14.55 8.39
C ALA A 95 7.46 -15.01 9.64
N ALA A 96 6.76 -15.64 10.58
CA ALA A 96 7.34 -16.17 11.82
C ALA A 96 8.38 -17.28 11.58
N ARG A 97 8.27 -18.02 10.47
CA ARG A 97 9.20 -19.10 10.11
C ARG A 97 10.51 -18.59 9.49
N CYS A 98 10.52 -17.32 9.07
CA CYS A 98 11.67 -16.66 8.45
C CYS A 98 12.39 -15.69 9.41
N LEU A 99 11.85 -15.43 10.61
CA LEU A 99 12.56 -14.70 11.66
C LEU A 99 13.60 -15.61 12.33
N PRO A 100 14.82 -15.11 12.63
CA PRO A 100 15.85 -15.85 13.34
C PRO A 100 15.50 -16.13 14.81
#